data_AF-A0A522EML9-F1
#
_entry.id   AF-A0A522EML9-F1
#
_cell.length_a   1.000
_cell.length_b   1.000
_cell.length_c   1.000
_cell.angle_alpha   90.00
_cell.angle_beta   90.00
_cell.angle_gamma   90.00
#
_symmetry.space_group_name_H-M   'P 1'
#
loop_
_entity.id
_entity.type
_entity.pdbx_description
1 polymer ?
#
loop_
_entity_poly.entity_id
_entity_poly.type
_entity_poly.pdbx_seq_one_letter_code
_entity_poly.pdbx_strand_id
1 'polypeptide(L)'
;MLQQLSEAAHRFFFYLGTNDGTLLIRSIEVIFFWVITYMIVSEFLRTKEHELRYLAIGFGIFSIEKTILTISTGLVIFSDVPLKSLPEFVPLMQFGLEMLAIVMLANAFGFSLFKKVEQKFLGSMYLQTGSFLVIIAVVEVFWLNSDVFKSGGSFAAFWGGALFTSIGMIYLTAAMMITIRGGTQNDKYKINLMLAFLAYFIALSLRLANFFFFQGTYGRLYVAEQPLPFISGLLFMRFV
;
A
#
# COMPACT_ATOMS: atom_id res chain seq x y z
N MET A 1 26.75 14.69 25.05
CA MET A 1 25.65 13.71 25.02
C MET A 1 24.58 14.09 23.99
N LEU A 2 23.89 15.24 24.07
CA LEU A 2 22.89 15.66 23.07
C LEU A 2 23.41 15.77 21.63
N GLN A 3 24.62 16.30 21.45
CA GLN A 3 25.24 16.45 20.13
C GLN A 3 25.61 15.09 19.50
N GLN A 4 26.14 14.16 20.29
CA GLN A 4 26.40 12.79 19.85
C GLN A 4 25.11 12.04 19.51
N LEU A 5 24.03 12.29 20.25
CA LEU A 5 22.72 11.68 20.01
C LEU A 5 22.10 12.23 18.72
N SER A 6 22.26 13.53 18.45
CA SER A 6 21.85 14.17 17.20
C SER A 6 22.65 13.65 16.00
N GLU A 7 23.97 13.53 16.11
CA GLU A 7 24.82 12.97 15.05
C GLU A 7 24.51 11.50 14.78
N ALA A 8 24.30 10.70 15.84
CA ALA A 8 23.90 9.30 15.71
C ALA A 8 22.53 9.17 15.01
N ALA A 9 21.56 10.01 15.39
CA ALA A 9 20.26 10.06 14.74
C ALA A 9 20.40 10.46 13.26
N HIS A 10 21.22 11.46 12.94
CA HIS A 10 21.42 11.91 11.57
C HIS A 10 22.04 10.82 10.68
N ARG A 11 23.07 10.11 11.20
CA ARG A 11 23.68 8.97 10.51
C ARG A 11 22.69 7.82 10.34
N PHE A 12 21.84 7.57 11.32
CA PHE A 12 20.80 6.55 11.23
C PHE A 12 19.77 6.90 10.14
N PHE A 13 19.25 8.13 10.10
CA PHE A 13 18.34 8.56 9.03
C PHE A 13 18.99 8.53 7.65
N PHE A 14 20.28 8.87 7.56
CA PHE A 14 21.02 8.75 6.30
C PHE A 14 21.16 7.29 5.87
N TYR A 15 21.49 6.39 6.81
CA TYR A 15 21.55 4.96 6.57
C TYR A 15 20.21 4.41 6.08
N LEU A 16 19.08 4.80 6.68
CA LEU A 16 17.74 4.39 6.24
C LEU A 16 17.44 4.78 4.78
N GLY A 17 18.06 5.82 4.25
CA GLY A 17 17.94 6.23 2.84
C GLY A 17 18.84 5.47 1.86
N THR A 18 19.71 4.56 2.33
CA THR A 18 20.53 3.69 1.47
C THR A 18 19.76 2.45 1.03
N ASN A 19 20.27 1.71 0.05
CA ASN A 19 19.67 0.44 -0.37
C ASN A 19 19.60 -0.57 0.80
N ASP A 20 20.68 -0.67 1.58
CA ASP A 20 20.76 -1.57 2.75
C ASP A 20 19.77 -1.16 3.85
N GLY A 21 19.66 0.14 4.12
CA GLY A 21 18.66 0.68 5.03
C GLY A 21 17.23 0.44 4.56
N THR A 22 16.97 0.59 3.25
CA THR A 22 15.67 0.31 2.64
C THR A 22 15.31 -1.18 2.79
N LEU A 23 16.26 -2.09 2.58
CA LEU A 23 16.06 -3.52 2.79
C LEU A 23 15.69 -3.83 4.25
N LEU A 24 16.37 -3.20 5.21
CA LEU A 24 16.07 -3.35 6.63
C LEU A 24 14.63 -2.90 6.94
N ILE A 25 14.22 -1.72 6.46
CA ILE A 25 12.86 -1.19 6.66
C ILE A 25 11.83 -2.16 6.09
N ARG A 26 12.02 -2.60 4.83
CA ARG A 26 11.12 -3.55 4.15
C ARG A 26 11.02 -4.88 4.89
N SER A 27 12.14 -5.39 5.40
CA SER A 27 12.17 -6.63 6.18
C SER A 27 11.37 -6.51 7.48
N ILE A 28 11.50 -5.37 8.17
CA ILE A 28 10.70 -5.09 9.38
C ILE A 28 9.21 -4.99 9.02
N GLU A 29 8.85 -4.25 7.96
CA GLU A 29 7.47 -4.14 7.47
C GLU A 29 6.86 -5.52 7.19
N VAL A 30 7.58 -6.39 6.47
CA VAL A 30 7.13 -7.77 6.17
C VAL A 30 6.81 -8.54 7.43
N ILE A 31 7.70 -8.52 8.43
CA ILE A 31 7.49 -9.25 9.69
C ILE A 31 6.20 -8.76 10.36
N PHE A 32 6.03 -7.45 10.47
CA PHE A 32 4.81 -6.89 11.05
C PHE A 32 3.57 -7.28 10.25
N PHE A 33 3.56 -7.12 8.93
CA PHE A 33 2.40 -7.47 8.10
C PHE A 33 2.04 -8.96 8.20
N TRP A 34 3.03 -9.85 8.29
CA TRP A 34 2.78 -11.27 8.56
C TRP A 34 2.15 -11.52 9.94
N VAL A 35 2.66 -10.89 10.99
CA VAL A 35 2.10 -10.99 12.35
C VAL A 35 0.65 -10.50 12.38
N ILE A 36 0.39 -9.34 11.77
CA ILE A 36 -0.95 -8.75 11.70
C ILE A 36 -1.90 -9.69 10.94
N THR A 37 -1.48 -10.16 9.76
CA THR A 37 -2.28 -11.09 8.95
C THR A 37 -2.59 -12.36 9.72
N TYR A 38 -1.60 -12.92 10.42
CA TYR A 38 -1.78 -14.09 11.27
C TYR A 38 -2.81 -13.85 12.38
N MET A 39 -2.74 -12.72 13.09
CA MET A 39 -3.71 -12.37 14.13
C MET A 39 -5.14 -12.29 13.58
N ILE A 40 -5.33 -11.62 12.45
CA ILE A 40 -6.65 -11.46 11.81
C ILE A 40 -7.18 -12.81 11.31
N VAL A 41 -6.33 -13.63 10.69
CA VAL A 41 -6.72 -14.96 10.22
C VAL A 41 -7.08 -15.87 11.39
N SER A 42 -6.30 -15.84 12.47
CA SER A 42 -6.60 -16.61 13.69
C SER A 42 -7.95 -16.21 14.29
N GLU A 43 -8.24 -14.91 14.34
CA GLU A 43 -9.52 -14.41 14.85
C GLU A 43 -10.68 -14.79 13.91
N PHE A 44 -10.47 -14.67 12.59
CA PHE A 44 -11.45 -15.08 11.58
C PHE A 44 -11.80 -16.57 11.69
N LEU A 45 -10.80 -17.45 11.89
CA LEU A 45 -11.03 -18.88 12.06
C LEU A 45 -11.88 -19.19 13.31
N ARG A 46 -11.79 -18.34 14.34
CA ARG A 46 -12.54 -18.47 15.59
C ARG A 46 -13.99 -17.97 15.47
N THR A 47 -14.21 -16.77 14.96
CA THR A 47 -15.53 -16.10 14.97
C THR A 47 -16.30 -16.25 13.66
N LYS A 48 -15.59 -16.50 12.53
CA LYS A 48 -16.13 -16.62 11.17
C LYS A 48 -16.90 -15.40 10.67
N GLU A 49 -16.59 -14.21 11.19
CA GLU A 49 -17.23 -12.98 10.75
C GLU A 49 -16.76 -12.57 9.34
N HIS A 50 -17.70 -12.12 8.51
CA HIS A 50 -17.41 -11.69 7.14
C HIS A 50 -16.46 -10.48 7.07
N GLU A 51 -16.52 -9.58 8.05
CA GLU A 51 -15.63 -8.40 8.14
C GLU A 51 -14.16 -8.82 8.25
N LEU A 52 -13.87 -9.80 9.11
CA LEU A 52 -12.52 -10.34 9.31
C LEU A 52 -12.00 -11.08 8.09
N ARG A 53 -12.87 -11.68 7.27
CA ARG A 53 -12.47 -12.29 5.99
C ARG A 53 -11.85 -11.26 5.05
N TYR A 54 -12.48 -10.09 4.90
CA TYR A 54 -11.99 -9.05 4.01
C TYR A 54 -10.73 -8.36 4.56
N LEU A 55 -10.66 -8.17 5.89
CA LEU A 55 -9.44 -7.71 6.54
C LEU A 55 -8.29 -8.70 6.33
N ALA A 56 -8.53 -10.00 6.50
CA ALA A 56 -7.52 -11.03 6.28
C ALA A 56 -7.00 -11.03 4.84
N ILE A 57 -7.90 -10.87 3.86
CA ILE A 57 -7.54 -10.76 2.45
C ILE A 57 -6.70 -9.50 2.20
N GLY A 58 -7.15 -8.33 2.67
CA GLY A 58 -6.43 -7.06 2.49
C GLY A 58 -5.03 -7.07 3.10
N PHE A 59 -4.90 -7.48 4.36
CA PHE A 59 -3.60 -7.60 5.04
C PHE A 59 -2.73 -8.71 4.46
N GLY A 60 -3.33 -9.80 3.96
CA GLY A 60 -2.62 -10.85 3.24
C GLY A 60 -1.99 -10.33 1.94
N ILE A 61 -2.71 -9.51 1.19
CA ILE A 61 -2.18 -8.88 -0.04
C ILE A 61 -1.04 -7.91 0.29
N PHE A 62 -1.17 -7.09 1.34
CA PHE A 62 -0.06 -6.25 1.82
C PHE A 62 1.16 -7.09 2.21
N SER A 63 0.96 -8.21 2.90
CA SER A 63 2.07 -9.10 3.30
C SER A 63 2.80 -9.67 2.09
N ILE A 64 2.05 -10.10 1.07
CA ILE A 64 2.62 -10.59 -0.20
C ILE A 64 3.37 -9.46 -0.92
N GLU A 65 2.77 -8.28 -1.05
CA GLU A 65 3.39 -7.10 -1.66
C GLU A 65 4.72 -6.75 -0.98
N LYS A 66 4.75 -6.61 0.34
CA LYS A 66 5.99 -6.33 1.09
C LYS A 66 7.02 -7.45 0.96
N THR A 67 6.59 -8.70 0.88
CA THR A 67 7.49 -9.85 0.71
C THR A 67 8.17 -9.79 -0.66
N ILE A 68 7.40 -9.53 -1.73
CA ILE A 68 7.93 -9.37 -3.08
C ILE A 68 8.94 -8.22 -3.12
N LEU A 69 8.64 -7.08 -2.50
CA LEU A 69 9.55 -5.94 -2.45
C LEU A 69 10.84 -6.24 -1.70
N THR A 70 10.74 -6.93 -0.57
CA THR A 70 11.91 -7.29 0.24
C THR A 70 12.81 -8.24 -0.53
N ILE A 71 12.24 -9.26 -1.18
CA ILE A 71 13.00 -10.20 -2.02
C ILE A 71 13.63 -9.47 -3.21
N SER A 72 12.87 -8.63 -3.91
CA SER A 72 13.36 -7.87 -5.06
C SER A 72 14.51 -6.93 -4.68
N THR A 73 14.38 -6.24 -3.55
CA THR A 73 15.43 -5.36 -3.01
C THR A 73 16.66 -6.18 -2.59
N GLY A 74 16.46 -7.32 -1.94
CA GLY A 74 17.55 -8.23 -1.56
C GLY A 74 18.30 -8.76 -2.78
N LEU A 75 17.58 -9.14 -3.85
CA LEU A 75 18.20 -9.55 -5.11
C LEU A 75 19.04 -8.41 -5.71
N VAL A 76 18.56 -7.17 -5.72
CA VAL A 76 19.32 -6.02 -6.22
C VAL A 76 20.61 -5.78 -5.42
N ILE A 77 20.60 -6.02 -4.11
CA ILE A 77 21.76 -5.77 -3.23
C ILE A 77 22.77 -6.93 -3.31
N PHE A 78 22.30 -8.17 -3.34
CA PHE A 78 23.15 -9.36 -3.17
C PHE A 78 23.45 -10.11 -4.48
N SER A 79 22.89 -9.71 -5.62
CA SER A 79 23.15 -10.36 -6.91
C SER A 79 23.80 -9.42 -7.92
N ASP A 80 24.68 -9.97 -8.76
CA ASP A 80 25.23 -9.30 -9.94
C ASP A 80 24.22 -9.23 -11.12
N VAL A 81 22.92 -9.43 -10.85
CA VAL A 81 21.90 -9.40 -11.89
C VAL A 81 21.83 -7.99 -12.48
N PRO A 82 21.98 -7.83 -13.81
CA PRO A 82 21.96 -6.51 -14.42
C PRO A 82 20.62 -5.83 -14.15
N LEU A 83 20.70 -4.72 -13.42
CA LEU A 83 19.64 -3.82 -12.95
C LEU A 83 18.58 -3.40 -13.99
N LYS A 84 18.68 -3.77 -15.26
CA LYS A 84 17.75 -3.31 -16.30
C LYS A 84 16.38 -4.01 -16.28
N SER A 85 16.26 -5.22 -15.72
CA SER A 85 15.03 -6.03 -15.82
C SER A 85 14.11 -5.96 -14.59
N LEU A 86 14.67 -5.79 -13.38
CA LEU A 86 13.91 -5.70 -12.12
C LEU A 86 13.11 -4.40 -11.94
N PRO A 87 13.63 -3.20 -12.29
CA PRO A 87 12.91 -1.93 -12.11
C PRO A 87 11.73 -1.72 -13.06
N GLU A 88 11.59 -2.53 -14.12
CA GLU A 88 10.50 -2.38 -15.10
C GLU A 88 9.24 -3.14 -14.68
N PHE A 89 9.38 -4.24 -13.93
CA PHE A 89 8.28 -5.14 -13.56
C PHE A 89 7.80 -4.93 -12.11
N VAL A 90 8.73 -4.64 -11.19
CA VAL A 90 8.43 -4.53 -9.75
C VAL A 90 7.54 -3.34 -9.39
N PRO A 91 7.70 -2.13 -9.95
CA PRO A 91 6.91 -0.98 -9.50
C PRO A 91 5.42 -1.09 -9.84
N LEU A 92 5.08 -1.62 -11.01
CA LEU A 92 3.70 -1.61 -11.48
C LEU A 92 2.84 -2.64 -10.75
N MET A 93 3.36 -3.87 -10.62
CA MET A 93 2.77 -4.90 -9.76
C MET A 93 2.72 -4.46 -8.29
N GLN A 94 3.75 -3.75 -7.80
CA GLN A 94 3.74 -3.19 -6.44
C GLN A 94 2.57 -2.21 -6.26
N PHE A 95 2.46 -1.19 -7.11
CA PHE A 95 1.39 -0.22 -7.02
C PHE A 95 0.01 -0.89 -7.20
N GLY A 96 -0.09 -1.89 -8.07
CA GLY A 96 -1.31 -2.67 -8.26
C GLY A 96 -1.74 -3.45 -7.01
N LEU A 97 -0.81 -4.17 -6.37
CA LEU A 97 -1.08 -4.95 -5.16
C LEU A 97 -1.38 -4.06 -3.96
N GLU A 98 -0.59 -3.01 -3.76
CA GLU A 98 -0.80 -2.00 -2.72
C GLU A 98 -2.22 -1.41 -2.86
N MET A 99 -2.61 -1.06 -4.08
CA MET A 99 -3.92 -0.50 -4.34
C MET A 99 -5.06 -1.49 -4.12
N LEU A 100 -4.88 -2.74 -4.52
CA LEU A 100 -5.87 -3.77 -4.33
C LEU A 100 -6.09 -4.06 -2.84
N ALA A 101 -5.01 -4.00 -2.04
CA ALA A 101 -5.09 -4.12 -0.59
C ALA A 101 -5.89 -2.96 0.04
N ILE A 102 -5.68 -1.72 -0.42
CA ILE A 102 -6.46 -0.55 0.02
C ILE A 102 -7.95 -0.72 -0.34
N VAL A 103 -8.26 -1.17 -1.55
CA VAL A 103 -9.65 -1.44 -1.97
C VAL A 103 -10.29 -2.48 -1.06
N MET A 104 -9.57 -3.55 -0.73
CA MET A 104 -10.04 -4.59 0.20
C MET A 104 -10.26 -4.06 1.62
N LEU A 105 -9.35 -3.25 2.14
CA LEU A 105 -9.51 -2.63 3.47
C LEU A 105 -10.70 -1.67 3.49
N ALA A 106 -10.77 -0.74 2.52
CA ALA A 106 -11.88 0.19 2.38
C ALA A 106 -13.23 -0.53 2.35
N ASN A 107 -13.29 -1.65 1.63
CA ASN A 107 -14.46 -2.48 1.53
C ASN A 107 -14.77 -3.27 2.81
N ALA A 108 -13.75 -3.80 3.51
CA ALA A 108 -13.92 -4.50 4.78
C ALA A 108 -14.58 -3.59 5.82
N PHE A 109 -14.14 -2.33 5.89
CA PHE A 109 -14.71 -1.35 6.79
C PHE A 109 -16.08 -0.85 6.32
N GLY A 110 -16.28 -0.68 5.02
CA GLY A 110 -17.60 -0.37 4.45
C GLY A 110 -18.65 -1.44 4.74
N PHE A 111 -18.26 -2.72 4.79
CA PHE A 111 -19.17 -3.83 5.07
C PHE A 111 -19.83 -3.72 6.44
N SER A 112 -19.07 -3.31 7.47
CA SER A 112 -19.59 -3.07 8.82
C SER A 112 -20.68 -1.99 8.86
N LEU A 113 -20.65 -1.03 7.92
CA LEU A 113 -21.58 0.11 7.83
C LEU A 113 -22.91 -0.26 7.16
N PHE A 114 -22.93 -1.28 6.29
CA PHE A 114 -24.06 -1.58 5.41
C PHE A 114 -24.67 -2.98 5.60
N LYS A 115 -24.58 -3.56 6.81
CA LYS A 115 -25.17 -4.88 7.15
C LYS A 115 -26.61 -5.09 6.65
N LYS A 116 -27.42 -4.02 6.55
CA LYS A 116 -28.82 -4.09 6.08
C LYS A 116 -28.98 -4.21 4.55
N VAL A 117 -27.94 -3.96 3.76
CA VAL A 117 -27.96 -3.99 2.28
C VAL A 117 -26.81 -4.85 1.73
N GLU A 118 -26.51 -5.94 2.44
CA GLU A 118 -25.35 -6.81 2.24
C GLU A 118 -25.16 -7.26 0.78
N GLN A 119 -26.22 -7.77 0.13
CA GLN A 119 -26.09 -8.31 -1.23
C GLN A 119 -25.75 -7.26 -2.31
N LYS A 120 -26.35 -6.06 -2.25
CA LYS A 120 -26.03 -4.99 -3.23
C LYS A 120 -24.64 -4.41 -2.97
N PHE A 121 -24.24 -4.31 -1.71
CA PHE A 121 -22.90 -3.85 -1.33
C PHE A 121 -21.82 -4.84 -1.78
N LEU A 122 -22.03 -6.15 -1.55
CA LEU A 122 -21.16 -7.21 -2.04
C LEU A 122 -21.02 -7.19 -3.56
N GLY A 123 -22.13 -7.06 -4.29
CA GLY A 123 -22.10 -6.97 -5.76
C GLY A 123 -21.27 -5.78 -6.26
N SER A 124 -21.42 -4.61 -5.64
CA SER A 124 -20.61 -3.43 -5.98
C SER A 124 -19.13 -3.64 -5.65
N MET A 125 -18.82 -4.26 -4.52
CA MET A 125 -17.43 -4.58 -4.13
C MET A 125 -16.75 -5.56 -5.08
N TYR A 126 -17.43 -6.65 -5.46
CA TYR A 126 -16.91 -7.62 -6.42
C TYR A 126 -16.66 -6.96 -7.77
N LEU A 127 -17.54 -6.05 -8.19
CA LEU A 127 -17.38 -5.32 -9.44
C LEU A 127 -16.20 -4.34 -9.37
N GLN A 128 -16.03 -3.60 -8.26
CA GLN A 128 -14.87 -2.71 -8.06
C GLN A 128 -13.55 -3.47 -8.00
N THR A 129 -13.52 -4.58 -7.26
CA THR A 129 -12.33 -5.45 -7.16
C THR A 129 -12.00 -6.07 -8.52
N GLY A 130 -13.01 -6.63 -9.19
CA GLY A 130 -12.85 -7.28 -10.48
C GLY A 130 -12.43 -6.30 -11.57
N SER A 131 -13.04 -5.12 -11.63
CA SER A 131 -12.63 -4.08 -12.58
C SER A 131 -11.21 -3.60 -12.30
N PHE A 132 -10.81 -3.48 -11.04
CA PHE A 132 -9.45 -3.10 -10.69
C PHE A 132 -8.41 -4.17 -11.06
N LEU A 133 -8.71 -5.44 -10.84
CA LEU A 133 -7.88 -6.56 -11.31
C LEU A 133 -7.72 -6.55 -12.84
N VAL A 134 -8.81 -6.30 -13.57
CA VAL A 134 -8.76 -6.17 -15.03
C VAL A 134 -7.89 -4.97 -15.44
N ILE A 135 -8.01 -3.82 -14.77
CA ILE A 135 -7.17 -2.66 -15.04
C ILE A 135 -5.69 -3.00 -14.80
N ILE A 136 -5.33 -3.61 -13.67
CA ILE A 136 -3.95 -4.04 -13.40
C ILE A 136 -3.45 -4.94 -14.52
N ALA A 137 -4.21 -5.98 -14.88
CA ALA A 137 -3.82 -6.94 -15.90
C ALA A 137 -3.65 -6.28 -17.29
N VAL A 138 -4.56 -5.39 -17.68
CA VAL A 138 -4.47 -4.67 -18.95
C VAL A 138 -3.26 -3.74 -18.97
N VAL A 139 -3.00 -3.01 -17.89
CA VAL A 139 -1.85 -2.11 -17.81
C VAL A 139 -0.55 -2.92 -17.84
N GLU A 140 -0.44 -4.03 -17.10
CA GLU A 140 0.71 -4.94 -17.15
C GLU A 140 0.95 -5.53 -18.55
N VAL A 141 -0.09 -6.03 -19.21
CA VAL A 141 0.04 -6.59 -20.57
C VAL A 141 0.47 -5.52 -21.57
N PHE A 142 -0.10 -4.32 -21.49
CA PHE A 142 0.28 -3.20 -22.36
C PHE A 142 1.71 -2.75 -22.10
N TRP A 143 2.12 -2.77 -20.83
CA TRP A 143 3.48 -2.45 -20.41
C TRP A 143 4.51 -3.40 -20.98
N LEU A 144 4.29 -4.71 -20.83
CA LEU A 144 5.23 -5.74 -21.27
C LEU A 144 5.39 -5.81 -22.79
N ASN A 145 4.36 -5.40 -23.54
CA ASN A 145 4.34 -5.49 -25.00
C ASN A 145 4.71 -4.18 -25.71
N SER A 146 4.91 -3.08 -24.99
CA SER A 146 5.22 -1.78 -25.57
C SER A 146 6.73 -1.61 -25.81
N ASP A 147 7.14 -1.54 -27.07
CA ASP A 147 8.53 -1.25 -27.46
C ASP A 147 8.96 0.19 -27.11
N VAL A 148 8.00 1.10 -26.92
CA VAL A 148 8.23 2.47 -26.42
C VAL A 148 8.70 2.45 -24.96
N PHE A 149 8.28 1.45 -24.17
CA PHE A 149 8.64 1.36 -22.75
C PHE A 149 9.92 0.56 -22.48
N LYS A 150 10.33 -0.36 -23.38
CA LYS A 150 11.61 -1.10 -23.29
C LYS A 150 12.86 -0.24 -23.47
N SER A 151 12.75 0.92 -24.12
CA SER A 151 13.88 1.85 -24.35
C SER A 151 13.92 3.01 -23.35
N GLY A 152 12.85 3.21 -22.58
CA GLY A 152 12.65 4.30 -21.63
C GLY A 152 12.02 3.85 -20.31
N GLY A 153 12.41 2.68 -19.80
CA GLY A 153 11.78 1.99 -18.66
C GLY A 153 11.59 2.86 -17.40
N SER A 154 12.48 3.85 -17.17
CA SER A 154 12.35 4.81 -16.07
C SER A 154 11.21 5.82 -16.28
N PHE A 155 11.00 6.31 -17.50
CA PHE A 155 9.90 7.21 -17.84
C PHE A 155 8.55 6.47 -17.86
N ALA A 156 8.54 5.22 -18.33
CA ALA A 156 7.39 4.34 -18.22
C ALA A 156 6.99 4.19 -16.75
N ALA A 157 7.91 3.68 -15.91
CA ALA A 157 7.70 3.39 -14.48
C ALA A 157 7.13 4.59 -13.72
N PHE A 158 7.60 5.78 -14.06
CA PHE A 158 7.10 7.05 -13.55
C PHE A 158 5.61 7.29 -13.86
N TRP A 159 5.20 7.20 -15.13
CA TRP A 159 3.81 7.46 -15.53
C TRP A 159 2.85 6.37 -15.04
N GLY A 160 3.28 5.10 -15.05
CA GLY A 160 2.54 4.00 -14.45
C GLY A 160 2.30 4.24 -12.96
N GLY A 161 3.35 4.59 -12.21
CA GLY A 161 3.26 4.92 -10.80
C GLY A 161 2.33 6.09 -10.52
N ALA A 162 2.39 7.17 -11.31
CA ALA A 162 1.50 8.31 -11.18
C ALA A 162 0.02 7.93 -11.44
N LEU A 163 -0.24 7.09 -12.45
CA LEU A 163 -1.59 6.62 -12.76
C LEU A 163 -2.19 5.77 -11.64
N PHE A 164 -1.46 4.77 -11.15
CA PHE A 164 -1.94 3.92 -10.04
C PHE A 164 -2.13 4.72 -8.75
N THR A 165 -1.20 5.64 -8.44
CA THR A 165 -1.32 6.50 -7.27
C THR A 165 -2.54 7.42 -7.36
N SER A 166 -2.85 7.93 -8.56
CA SER A 166 -4.03 8.78 -8.80
C SER A 166 -5.34 8.00 -8.65
N ILE A 167 -5.42 6.79 -9.24
CA ILE A 167 -6.56 5.89 -9.04
C ILE A 167 -6.73 5.59 -7.56
N GLY A 168 -5.62 5.43 -6.84
CA GLY A 168 -5.67 5.17 -5.42
C GLY A 168 -6.20 6.27 -4.56
N MET A 169 -5.85 7.52 -4.86
CA MET A 169 -6.47 8.66 -4.21
C MET A 169 -7.98 8.68 -4.41
N ILE A 170 -8.48 8.35 -5.61
CA ILE A 170 -9.92 8.33 -5.90
C ILE A 170 -10.62 7.30 -5.01
N TYR A 171 -10.11 6.06 -4.95
CA TYR A 171 -10.67 5.00 -4.11
C TYR A 171 -10.61 5.34 -2.62
N LEU A 172 -9.48 5.87 -2.15
CA LEU A 172 -9.31 6.24 -0.76
C LEU A 172 -10.25 7.41 -0.36
N THR A 173 -10.44 8.37 -1.26
CA THR A 173 -11.40 9.47 -1.07
C THR A 173 -12.84 8.95 -1.03
N ALA A 174 -13.19 8.01 -1.91
CA ALA A 174 -14.49 7.35 -1.87
C ALA A 174 -14.71 6.60 -0.54
N ALA A 175 -13.70 5.86 -0.08
CA ALA A 175 -13.73 5.15 1.21
C ALA A 175 -13.89 6.10 2.40
N MET A 176 -13.16 7.23 2.41
CA MET A 176 -13.32 8.27 3.43
C MET A 176 -14.72 8.89 3.40
N MET A 177 -15.25 9.21 2.21
CA MET A 177 -16.62 9.76 2.09
C MET A 177 -17.68 8.78 2.59
N ILE A 178 -17.54 7.50 2.26
CA ILE A 178 -18.42 6.44 2.76
C ILE A 178 -18.36 6.36 4.29
N THR A 179 -17.16 6.43 4.86
CA THR A 179 -16.96 6.42 6.33
C THR A 179 -17.58 7.64 7.01
N ILE A 180 -17.43 8.83 6.41
CA ILE A 180 -17.99 10.07 6.97
C ILE A 180 -19.53 10.03 6.94
N ARG A 181 -20.11 9.62 5.80
CA ARG A 181 -21.56 9.55 5.56
C ARG A 181 -22.25 8.36 6.23
N GLY A 182 -21.51 7.28 6.51
CA GLY A 182 -21.99 6.14 7.28
C GLY A 182 -22.30 6.56 8.70
N GLY A 183 -23.58 6.74 9.03
CA GLY A 183 -24.04 6.89 10.41
C GLY A 183 -23.81 5.57 11.13
N THR A 184 -22.88 5.53 12.09
CA THR A 184 -22.50 4.28 12.75
C THR A 184 -23.05 4.20 14.16
N GLN A 185 -23.62 3.04 14.46
CA GLN A 185 -23.89 2.55 15.82
C GLN A 185 -22.60 2.28 16.63
N ASN A 186 -21.42 2.64 16.12
CA ASN A 186 -20.11 2.32 16.71
C ASN A 186 -19.09 3.45 16.47
N ASP A 187 -19.45 4.68 16.86
CA ASP A 187 -18.63 5.89 16.74
C ASP A 187 -17.22 5.77 17.35
N LYS A 188 -17.00 4.80 18.24
CA LYS A 188 -15.75 4.58 18.98
C LYS A 188 -14.52 4.41 18.06
N TYR A 189 -14.68 3.91 16.84
CA TYR A 189 -13.57 3.60 15.94
C TYR A 189 -13.50 4.50 14.69
N LYS A 190 -14.48 5.37 14.49
CA LYS A 190 -14.58 6.24 13.31
C LYS A 190 -13.35 7.15 13.15
N ILE A 191 -12.86 7.70 14.26
CA ILE A 191 -11.69 8.59 14.27
C ILE A 191 -10.42 7.83 13.85
N ASN A 192 -10.17 6.64 14.41
CA ASN A 192 -8.98 5.86 14.07
C ASN A 192 -8.97 5.48 12.57
N LEU A 193 -10.14 5.17 12.03
CA LEU A 193 -10.31 4.81 10.63
C LEU A 193 -10.12 6.00 9.69
N MET A 194 -10.65 7.17 10.07
CA MET A 194 -10.39 8.42 9.35
C MET A 194 -8.91 8.80 9.41
N LEU A 195 -8.25 8.62 10.55
CA LEU A 195 -6.81 8.85 10.70
C LEU A 195 -5.98 7.85 9.88
N ALA A 196 -6.40 6.59 9.80
CA ALA A 196 -5.74 5.58 8.98
C ALA A 196 -5.81 5.93 7.50
N PHE A 197 -7.00 6.29 7.00
CA PHE A 197 -7.14 6.79 5.63
C PHE A 197 -6.39 8.10 5.42
N LEU A 198 -6.42 9.04 6.37
CA LEU A 198 -5.69 10.30 6.24
C LEU A 198 -4.17 10.07 6.13
N ALA A 199 -3.61 9.22 6.98
CA ALA A 199 -2.19 8.87 6.93
C ALA A 199 -1.81 8.29 5.56
N TYR A 200 -2.65 7.40 5.02
CA TYR A 200 -2.44 6.83 3.70
C TYR A 200 -2.59 7.86 2.58
N PHE A 201 -3.56 8.78 2.70
CA PHE A 201 -3.78 9.86 1.74
C PHE A 201 -2.57 10.79 1.67
N ILE A 202 -1.97 11.11 2.81
CA ILE A 202 -0.74 11.91 2.88
C ILE A 202 0.40 11.17 2.16
N ALA A 203 0.54 9.85 2.36
CA ALA A 203 1.55 9.05 1.67
C ALA A 203 1.39 9.15 0.14
N LEU A 204 0.18 8.90 -0.37
CA LEU A 204 -0.10 9.02 -1.81
C LEU A 204 0.11 10.45 -2.32
N SER A 205 -0.16 11.47 -1.51
CA SER A 205 0.05 12.88 -1.87
C SER A 205 1.53 13.23 -2.00
N LEU A 206 2.35 12.75 -1.05
CA LEU A 206 3.81 12.92 -1.15
C LEU A 206 4.36 12.19 -2.36
N ARG A 207 3.82 11.01 -2.68
CA ARG A 207 4.20 10.22 -3.86
C ARG A 207 3.85 10.94 -5.17
N LEU A 208 2.63 11.47 -5.31
CA LEU A 208 2.25 12.29 -6.47
C LEU A 208 3.06 13.58 -6.56
N ALA A 209 3.34 14.23 -5.44
CA ALA A 209 4.19 15.42 -5.42
C ALA A 209 5.61 15.08 -5.91
N ASN A 210 6.16 13.94 -5.46
CA ASN A 210 7.45 13.45 -5.93
C ASN A 210 7.43 13.16 -7.44
N PHE A 211 6.32 12.62 -7.95
CA PHE A 211 6.16 12.42 -9.39
C PHE A 211 6.10 13.76 -10.15
N PHE A 212 5.08 14.59 -9.91
CA PHE A 212 4.84 15.78 -10.72
C PHE A 212 5.90 16.89 -10.58
N PHE A 213 6.46 17.08 -9.38
CA PHE A 213 7.39 18.20 -9.13
C PHE A 213 8.86 17.79 -9.20
N PHE A 214 9.17 16.52 -8.96
CA PHE A 214 10.56 16.06 -8.81
C PHE A 214 10.94 14.89 -9.71
N GLN A 215 10.08 14.51 -10.66
CA GLN A 215 10.33 13.41 -11.61
C GLN A 215 10.67 12.08 -10.91
N GLY A 216 10.22 11.89 -9.68
CA GLY A 216 10.50 10.70 -8.86
C GLY A 216 11.91 10.66 -8.25
N THR A 217 12.73 11.69 -8.43
CA THR A 217 14.16 11.67 -8.04
C THR A 217 14.43 12.16 -6.61
N TYR A 218 13.44 12.75 -5.93
CA TYR A 218 13.66 13.37 -4.63
C TYR A 218 13.52 12.38 -3.47
N GLY A 219 14.63 11.70 -3.16
CA GLY A 219 14.68 10.63 -2.15
C GLY A 219 14.19 11.00 -0.74
N ARG A 220 14.26 12.29 -0.34
CA ARG A 220 13.73 12.73 0.97
C ARG A 220 12.21 12.58 1.08
N LEU A 221 11.47 12.78 -0.02
CA LEU A 221 10.02 12.55 -0.04
C LEU A 221 9.70 11.05 0.09
N TYR A 222 10.51 10.19 -0.52
CA TYR A 222 10.37 8.74 -0.41
C TYR A 222 10.56 8.25 1.03
N VAL A 223 11.59 8.76 1.73
CA VAL A 223 11.82 8.44 3.16
C VAL A 223 10.69 8.96 4.05
N ALA A 224 10.15 10.15 3.77
CA ALA A 224 9.02 10.70 4.52
C ALA A 224 7.71 9.94 4.31
N GLU A 225 7.53 9.35 3.12
CA GLU A 225 6.35 8.56 2.76
C GLU A 225 6.33 7.18 3.45
N GLN A 226 7.47 6.50 3.52
CA GLN A 226 7.58 5.11 3.98
C GLN A 226 6.85 4.76 5.29
N PRO A 227 6.91 5.54 6.39
CA PRO A 227 6.25 5.15 7.64
C PRO A 227 4.72 5.26 7.57
N LEU A 228 4.15 6.01 6.63
CA LEU A 228 2.73 6.36 6.63
C LEU A 228 1.80 5.17 6.30
N PRO A 229 2.08 4.32 5.28
CA PRO A 229 1.33 3.08 5.07
C PRO A 229 1.37 2.13 6.27
N PHE A 230 2.53 2.05 6.95
CA PHE A 230 2.68 1.25 8.16
C PHE A 230 1.83 1.77 9.32
N ILE A 231 1.87 3.09 9.58
CA ILE A 231 1.02 3.75 10.58
C ILE A 231 -0.46 3.53 10.27
N SER A 232 -0.85 3.63 9.00
CA SER A 232 -2.22 3.36 8.56
C SER A 232 -2.63 1.91 8.87
N GLY A 233 -1.78 0.93 8.55
CA GLY A 233 -1.99 -0.48 8.89
C GLY A 233 -2.17 -0.73 10.40
N LEU A 234 -1.36 -0.08 11.24
CA LEU A 234 -1.49 -0.17 12.71
C LEU A 234 -2.79 0.47 13.23
N LEU A 235 -3.24 1.57 12.62
CA LEU A 235 -4.50 2.21 12.99
C LEU A 235 -5.71 1.36 12.60
N PHE A 236 -5.63 0.63 11.47
CA PHE A 236 -6.64 -0.35 11.08
C PHE A 236 -6.72 -1.56 12.01
N MET A 237 -5.60 -1.97 12.61
CA MET A 237 -5.59 -3.07 13.58
C MET A 237 -6.39 -2.79 14.86
N ARG A 238 -6.55 -1.52 15.28
CA ARG A 238 -7.35 -1.18 16.48
C ARG A 238 -8.84 -1.51 16.35
N PHE A 239 -9.27 -1.97 15.18
CA PHE A 239 -10.63 -2.40 14.88
C PHE A 239 -10.85 -3.91 15.06
N VAL A 240 -9.77 -4.71 15.04
CA VAL A 240 -9.78 -6.18 15.27
C VAL A 240 -9.65 -6.44 16.76
#